data_AF-A0A4U0ZCR6-F1
#
_entry.id   AF-A0A4U0ZCR6-F1
#
_cell.length_a   1.000
_cell.length_b   1.000
_cell.length_c   1.000
_cell.angle_alpha   90.00
_cell.angle_beta   90.00
_cell.angle_gamma   90.00
#
_symmetry.space_group_name_H-M   'P 1'
#
loop_
_entity.id
_entity.type
_entity.pdbx_description
1 polymer ?
#
loop_
_entity_poly.entity_id
_entity_poly.type
_entity_poly.pdbx_seq_one_letter_code
_entity_poly.pdbx_strand_id
1 'polypeptide(L)' 'MNKTAILIGLLSLSTAGCFAKGDREHPRQPPPEAIEACDGKAEGDTVSFETPRGETVEGTCTLKDDTLVAMPEHPPQR' A
#
# COMPACT_ATOMS: atom_id res chain seq x y z
N MET A 1 -54.02 -12.49 37.22
CA MET A 1 -52.69 -12.00 36.78
C MET A 1 -52.02 -13.09 35.94
N ASN A 2 -52.54 -13.30 34.75
CA ASN A 2 -52.06 -14.27 33.76
C ASN A 2 -51.66 -13.47 32.52
N LYS A 3 -50.48 -12.84 32.60
CA LYS A 3 -49.91 -12.05 31.50
C LYS A 3 -49.43 -13.01 30.42
N THR A 4 -50.31 -13.20 29.44
CA THR A 4 -50.02 -13.65 28.10
C THR A 4 -48.75 -13.00 27.56
N ALA A 5 -47.81 -13.81 27.09
CA ALA A 5 -46.76 -13.36 26.19
C ALA A 5 -46.54 -14.48 25.16
N ILE A 6 -47.33 -14.37 24.09
CA ILE A 6 -47.17 -15.09 22.84
C ILE A 6 -45.77 -14.74 22.32
N LEU A 7 -44.82 -15.67 22.43
CA LEU A 7 -43.52 -15.53 21.79
C LEU A 7 -43.69 -15.91 20.31
N ILE A 8 -43.87 -14.84 19.54
CA ILE A 8 -43.93 -14.81 18.09
C ILE A 8 -42.62 -15.41 17.56
N GLY A 9 -42.73 -16.57 16.93
CA GLY A 9 -41.67 -17.12 16.09
C GLY A 9 -41.45 -16.19 14.90
N LEU A 10 -40.36 -15.42 14.94
CA LEU A 10 -39.88 -14.67 13.79
C LEU A 10 -38.87 -15.51 13.01
N LEU A 11 -39.40 -16.00 11.91
CA LEU A 11 -38.78 -16.52 10.70
C LEU A 11 -37.44 -15.82 10.38
N SER A 12 -36.45 -16.67 10.11
CA SER A 12 -35.14 -16.38 9.51
C SER A 12 -35.21 -15.60 8.19
N LEU A 13 -34.29 -14.65 7.97
CA LEU A 13 -33.78 -14.35 6.62
C LEU A 13 -32.33 -13.82 6.63
N SER A 14 -31.43 -14.73 6.29
CA SER A 14 -30.10 -14.66 5.65
C SER A 14 -29.43 -13.30 5.36
N THR A 15 -28.29 -13.13 6.03
CA THR A 15 -26.97 -12.63 5.54
C THR A 15 -26.92 -11.64 4.38
N ALA A 16 -26.77 -10.36 4.70
CA ALA A 16 -26.06 -9.40 3.84
C ALA A 16 -24.57 -9.38 4.24
N GLY A 17 -23.79 -10.32 3.70
CA GLY A 17 -22.34 -10.16 3.65
C GLY A 17 -22.01 -9.08 2.64
N CYS A 18 -21.92 -7.82 3.07
CA CYS A 18 -21.31 -6.78 2.24
C CYS A 18 -19.82 -7.10 2.12
N PHE A 19 -19.43 -7.66 0.97
CA PHE A 19 -18.03 -7.72 0.57
C PHE A 19 -17.55 -6.28 0.36
N ALA A 20 -16.89 -5.73 1.37
CA ALA A 20 -16.01 -4.58 1.15
C ALA A 20 -14.90 -5.08 0.21
N LYS A 21 -14.96 -4.64 -1.05
CA LYS A 21 -13.94 -4.86 -2.06
C LYS A 21 -12.58 -4.51 -1.45
N GLY A 22 -11.70 -5.51 -1.40
CA GLY A 22 -10.35 -5.36 -0.90
C GLY A 22 -9.61 -4.27 -1.66
N ASP A 23 -9.03 -3.34 -0.90
CA ASP A 23 -7.83 -2.68 -1.35
C ASP A 23 -6.77 -3.77 -1.39
N ARG A 24 -6.59 -4.37 -2.56
CA ARG A 24 -5.36 -5.13 -2.83
C ARG A 24 -4.28 -4.06 -2.87
N GLU A 25 -3.69 -3.79 -1.72
CA GLU A 25 -2.38 -3.18 -1.58
C GLU A 25 -1.43 -4.07 -2.37
N HIS A 26 -1.36 -3.85 -3.69
CA HIS A 26 -0.34 -4.47 -4.51
C HIS A 26 0.96 -3.94 -3.93
N PRO A 27 1.83 -4.79 -3.34
CA PRO A 27 3.12 -4.34 -2.87
C PRO A 27 3.79 -3.69 -4.07
N ARG A 28 3.96 -2.37 -4.04
CA ARG A 28 4.67 -1.67 -5.11
C ARG A 28 6.09 -2.22 -5.07
N GLN A 29 6.40 -3.12 -5.99
CA GLN A 29 7.77 -3.56 -6.18
C GLN A 29 8.60 -2.31 -6.49
N PRO A 30 9.77 -2.15 -5.85
CA PRO A 30 10.62 -1.02 -6.11
C PRO A 30 11.01 -1.02 -7.60
N PRO A 31 10.95 0.13 -8.27
CA PRO A 31 11.35 0.25 -9.67
C PRO A 31 12.85 -0.03 -9.80
N PRO A 32 13.30 -0.72 -10.87
CA PRO A 32 14.71 -1.01 -11.09
C PRO A 32 15.55 0.26 -11.23
N GLU A 33 14.99 1.35 -11.77
CA GLU A 33 15.68 2.62 -11.95
C GLU A 33 16.12 3.23 -10.61
N ALA A 34 15.35 3.02 -9.53
CA ALA A 34 15.71 3.46 -8.19
C ALA A 34 16.85 2.62 -7.58
N ILE A 35 16.96 1.35 -7.98
CA ILE A 35 18.07 0.48 -7.56
C ILE A 35 19.33 0.89 -8.31
N GLU A 36 19.24 1.05 -9.63
CA GLU A 36 20.35 1.48 -10.48
C GLU A 36 20.88 2.87 -10.10
N ALA A 37 20.00 3.80 -9.72
CA ALA A 37 20.41 5.12 -9.22
C ALA A 37 21.29 5.05 -7.96
N CYS A 38 21.13 3.99 -7.16
CA CYS A 38 21.94 3.73 -5.98
C CYS A 38 23.10 2.76 -6.21
N ASP A 39 23.28 2.26 -7.44
CA ASP A 39 24.42 1.40 -7.79
C ASP A 39 25.73 2.20 -7.67
N GLY A 40 26.65 1.72 -6.84
CA GLY A 40 27.89 2.43 -6.51
C GLY A 40 27.73 3.64 -5.57
N LYS A 41 26.54 3.85 -5.00
CA LYS A 41 26.29 4.85 -3.94
C LYS A 41 26.23 4.22 -2.56
N ALA A 42 26.25 5.05 -1.52
CA ALA A 42 26.10 4.62 -0.13
C ALA A 42 24.67 4.83 0.37
N GLU A 43 24.29 4.11 1.42
CA GLU A 43 23.07 4.42 2.18
C GLU A 43 23.15 5.88 2.71
N GLY A 44 22.06 6.63 2.52
CA GLY A 44 21.95 8.05 2.87
C GLY A 44 22.40 9.02 1.77
N ASP A 45 22.92 8.54 0.63
CA ASP A 45 23.28 9.41 -0.50
C ASP A 45 22.02 9.91 -1.21
N THR A 46 21.98 11.22 -1.53
CA THR A 46 20.90 11.81 -2.32
C THR A 46 21.20 11.65 -3.81
N VAL A 47 20.28 11.02 -4.54
CA VAL A 47 20.39 10.76 -5.97
C VAL A 47 19.15 11.30 -6.68
N SER A 48 19.35 11.85 -7.87
CA SER A 48 18.26 12.23 -8.77
C SER A 48 18.14 11.19 -9.88
N PHE A 49 16.92 10.69 -10.09
CA PHE A 49 16.66 9.66 -11.11
C PHE A 49 15.33 9.93 -11.80
N GLU A 50 15.22 9.48 -13.05
CA GLU A 50 13.96 9.52 -13.77
C GLU A 50 13.08 8.33 -13.37
N THR A 51 11.84 8.64 -13.00
CA THR A 51 10.82 7.62 -12.75
C THR A 51 10.38 6.99 -14.08
N PRO A 52 9.80 5.78 -14.06
CA PRO A 52 9.18 5.17 -15.24
C PRO A 52 8.09 6.01 -15.94
N ARG A 53 7.66 7.13 -15.32
CA ARG A 53 6.71 8.09 -15.87
C ARG A 53 7.37 9.21 -16.67
N GLY A 54 8.71 9.26 -16.73
CA GLY A 54 9.48 10.35 -17.33
C GLY A 54 9.58 11.60 -16.46
N GLU A 55 9.35 11.47 -15.15
CA GLU A 55 9.52 12.56 -14.18
C GLU A 55 10.85 12.38 -13.46
N THR A 56 11.71 13.40 -13.48
CA THR A 56 12.93 13.42 -12.65
C THR A 56 12.55 13.72 -11.21
N VAL A 57 12.92 12.83 -10.29
CA VAL A 57 12.69 12.99 -8.86
C VAL A 57 13.99 12.83 -8.10
N GLU A 58 14.11 13.53 -6.97
CA GLU A 58 15.18 13.33 -6.01
C GLU A 58 14.74 12.28 -4.98
N GLY A 59 15.66 11.39 -4.64
CA GLY A 59 15.48 10.40 -3.61
C GLY A 59 16.75 10.08 -2.86
N THR A 60 16.59 9.43 -1.72
CA THR A 60 17.69 9.06 -0.84
C THR A 60 17.88 7.55 -0.89
N CYS A 61 19.11 7.11 -1.15
CA CYS A 61 19.46 5.70 -1.15
C CYS A 61 19.26 5.13 0.25
N THR A 62 18.34 4.17 0.37
CA THR A 62 18.02 3.51 1.65
C THR A 62 18.12 2.01 1.45
N LEU A 63 18.76 1.29 2.39
CA LEU A 63 18.76 -0.17 2.34
C LEU A 63 17.38 -0.70 2.73
N LYS A 64 16.70 -1.34 1.79
CA LYS A 64 15.40 -1.96 1.99
C LYS A 64 15.44 -3.40 1.49
N ASP A 65 15.06 -4.35 2.35
CA ASP A 65 15.07 -5.78 2.00
C ASP A 65 16.43 -6.23 1.40
N ASP A 66 17.54 -5.82 2.05
CA ASP A 66 18.93 -6.07 1.63
C ASP A 66 19.35 -5.46 0.28
N THR A 67 18.55 -4.53 -0.27
CA THR A 67 18.84 -3.84 -1.53
C THR A 67 18.88 -2.34 -1.32
N LEU A 68 19.89 -1.65 -1.87
CA LEU A 68 19.90 -0.19 -1.90
C LEU A 68 18.87 0.29 -2.92
N VAL A 69 17.89 1.08 -2.46
CA VAL A 69 16.84 1.66 -3.29
C VAL A 69 16.79 3.16 -3.08
N ALA A 70 16.69 3.93 -4.17
CA ALA A 70 16.46 5.36 -4.10
C ALA A 70 15.00 5.62 -3.72
N MET A 71 14.76 6.08 -2.49
CA MET A 71 13.42 6.41 -2.03
C MET A 71 13.18 7.93 -2.12
N PRO A 72 12.22 8.39 -2.95
CA PRO A 72 11.91 9.81 -3.02
C PRO A 72 11.32 10.32 -1.71
N GLU A 73 11.71 11.51 -1.26
CA GLU A 73 11.18 12.12 -0.02
C GLU A 73 9.68 12.41 -0.14
N HIS A 74 9.20 12.70 -1.34
CA HIS A 74 7.82 13.04 -1.63
C HIS A 74 7.20 11.96 -2.53
N PRO A 75 6.44 10.99 -1.99
CA PRO A 75 5.68 10.09 -2.84
C PRO A 75 4.68 10.91 -3.68
N PRO A 76 4.47 10.59 -4.97
CA PRO A 76 3.47 11.27 -5.77
C PRO A 76 2.12 11.18 -5.07
N GLN A 77 1.59 12.33 -4.65
CA GLN A 77 0.27 12.41 -4.05
C GLN A 77 -0.74 12.08 -5.15
N ARG A 78 -1.39 10.92 -5.00
CA ARG A 78 -2.35 10.38 -5.96
C ARG A 78 -3.56 11.30 -6.11
#